data_AF-A0A6J4JJH6-F1
#
_entry.id   AF-A0A6J4JJH6-F1
#
_cell.length_a   1.000
_cell.length_b   1.000
_cell.length_c   1.000
_cell.angle_alpha   90.00
_cell.angle_beta   90.00
_cell.angle_gamma   90.00
#
_symmetry.space_group_name_H-M   'P 1'
#
loop_
_entity.id
_entity.type
_entity.pdbx_description
1 polymer ?
#
loop_
_entity_poly.entity_id
_entity_poly.type
_entity_poly.pdbx_seq_one_letter_code
_entity_poly.pdbx_strand_id
1 'polypeptide(L)'
;MYLHLMDLVGVFAFAVSGALTASRRGMDLFGVPVVAAVTAIGGGTVRDVLLDRPVFWLTDTAYLYVIAAAVLCTLVYARFRRPPQGALLVA
;
A
#
# COMPACT_ATOMS: atom_id res chain seq x y z
N MET A 1 -19.82 7.30 2.87
CA MET A 1 -19.46 7.15 1.44
C MET A 1 -18.17 7.88 1.10
N TYR A 2 -18.12 9.23 1.17
CA TYR A 2 -16.95 10.00 0.74
C TYR A 2 -15.67 9.73 1.55
N LEU A 3 -15.77 9.62 2.88
CA LEU A 3 -14.62 9.30 3.75
C LEU A 3 -14.02 7.92 3.44
N HIS A 4 -14.88 6.92 3.26
CA HIS A 4 -14.44 5.56 2.91
C HIS A 4 -13.70 5.52 1.57
N LEU A 5 -14.17 6.28 0.57
CA LEU A 5 -13.47 6.38 -0.70
C LEU A 5 -12.10 7.04 -0.56
N MET A 6 -12.00 8.12 0.23
CA MET A 6 -10.72 8.78 0.52
C MET A 6 -9.75 7.82 1.24
N ASP A 7 -10.24 7.00 2.18
CA ASP A 7 -9.43 5.99 2.86
C ASP A 7 -8.90 4.93 1.89
N LEU A 8 -9.75 4.41 0.99
CA LEU A 8 -9.32 3.45 -0.03
C LEU A 8 -8.27 4.04 -0.97
N VAL A 9 -8.44 5.31 -1.38
CA VAL A 9 -7.46 6.03 -2.21
C VAL A 9 -6.13 6.20 -1.46
N GLY A 10 -6.18 6.53 -0.16
CA GLY A 10 -5.00 6.63 0.68
C GLY A 10 -4.25 5.29 0.79
N VAL A 11 -4.98 4.22 1.09
CA VAL A 11 -4.43 2.86 1.17
C VAL A 11 -3.82 2.43 -0.17
N PHE A 12 -4.48 2.73 -1.29
CA PHE A 12 -3.94 2.48 -2.62
C PHE A 12 -2.62 3.24 -2.84
N ALA A 13 -2.59 4.54 -2.55
CA ALA A 13 -1.40 5.37 -2.74
C ALA A 13 -0.21 4.90 -1.89
N PHE A 14 -0.45 4.56 -0.62
CA PHE A 14 0.59 4.03 0.27
C PHE A 14 1.08 2.63 -0.18
N ALA A 15 0.19 1.77 -0.65
CA ALA A 15 0.57 0.47 -1.18
C ALA A 15 1.44 0.59 -2.43
N VAL A 16 1.13 1.52 -3.35
CA VAL A 16 1.98 1.82 -4.52
C VAL A 16 3.35 2.31 -4.08
N SER A 17 3.43 3.22 -3.11
CA SER A 17 4.70 3.73 -2.58
C SER A 17 5.56 2.62 -1.96
N GLY A 18 4.95 1.76 -1.12
CA GLY A 18 5.63 0.62 -0.53
C GLY A 18 6.09 -0.41 -1.56
N ALA A 19 5.24 -0.73 -2.54
CA ALA A 19 5.57 -1.67 -3.61
C ALA A 19 6.72 -1.16 -4.48
N LEU A 20 6.72 0.14 -4.81
CA LEU A 20 7.78 0.77 -5.60
C LEU A 20 9.11 0.79 -4.85
N THR A 21 9.07 1.11 -3.54
CA THR A 21 10.25 1.11 -2.68
C THR A 21 10.84 -0.29 -2.54
N ALA A 22 10.01 -1.29 -2.28
CA ALA A 22 10.43 -2.69 -2.17
C ALA A 22 11.01 -3.22 -3.49
N SER A 23 10.36 -2.93 -4.62
CA SER A 23 10.83 -3.33 -5.94
C SER A 23 12.19 -2.72 -6.27
N ARG A 24 12.43 -1.45 -5.90
CA ARG A 24 13.75 -0.81 -6.07
C ARG A 24 14.84 -1.43 -5.23
N ARG A 25 14.51 -2.00 -4.07
CA ARG A 25 15.46 -2.72 -3.22
C ARG A 25 15.71 -4.16 -3.68
N GLY A 26 15.20 -4.55 -4.86
CA GLY A 26 15.40 -5.88 -5.43
C GLY A 26 14.68 -6.99 -4.65
N MET A 27 13.62 -6.64 -3.91
CA MET A 27 12.81 -7.64 -3.21
C MET A 27 12.04 -8.51 -4.21
N ASP A 28 11.78 -9.74 -3.81
CA ASP A 28 11.09 -10.74 -4.63
C ASP A 28 9.56 -10.52 -4.65
N LEU A 29 8.87 -11.36 -5.41
CA LEU A 29 7.42 -11.28 -5.63
C LEU A 29 6.61 -11.48 -4.33
N PHE A 30 7.22 -12.03 -3.28
CA PHE A 30 6.61 -12.14 -1.96
C PHE A 30 6.90 -10.92 -1.08
N GLY A 31 8.15 -10.46 -1.06
CA GLY A 31 8.57 -9.32 -0.26
C GLY A 31 7.90 -8.01 -0.66
N VAL A 32 7.67 -7.79 -1.96
CA VAL A 32 7.02 -6.56 -2.46
C VAL A 32 5.59 -6.39 -1.90
N PRO A 33 4.67 -7.37 -2.02
CA PRO A 33 3.35 -7.29 -1.40
C PRO A 33 3.38 -7.08 0.12
N VAL A 34 4.31 -7.75 0.83
CA VAL A 34 4.40 -7.62 2.30
C VAL A 34 4.75 -6.21 2.71
N VAL A 35 5.78 -5.61 2.09
CA VAL A 35 6.17 -4.22 2.39
C VAL A 35 5.06 -3.25 1.99
N ALA A 36 4.44 -3.45 0.82
CA ALA A 36 3.32 -2.63 0.38
C ALA A 36 2.13 -2.67 1.37
N ALA A 37 1.78 -3.86 1.87
CA ALA A 37 0.71 -4.04 2.82
C ALA A 37 1.02 -3.36 4.16
N VAL A 38 2.22 -3.58 4.71
CA VAL A 38 2.66 -2.95 5.97
C VAL A 38 2.64 -1.43 5.87
N THR A 39 3.13 -0.86 4.76
CA THR A 39 3.07 0.60 4.53
C THR A 39 1.64 1.11 4.45
N ALA A 40 0.75 0.39 3.77
CA ALA A 40 -0.62 0.82 3.53
C ALA A 40 -1.52 0.73 4.77
N ILE A 41 -1.41 -0.34 5.56
CA ILE A 41 -2.28 -0.57 6.73
C ILE A 41 -1.62 -0.19 8.05
N GLY A 42 -0.30 -0.01 8.10
CA GLY A 42 0.45 0.22 9.34
C GLY A 42 -0.05 1.44 10.11
N GLY A 43 -0.17 2.60 9.45
CA GLY A 43 -0.64 3.83 10.08
C GLY A 43 -2.08 3.73 10.60
N GLY A 44 -2.99 3.15 9.80
CA GLY A 44 -4.38 2.93 10.20
C GLY A 44 -4.52 1.92 11.34
N THR A 45 -3.70 0.86 11.35
CA THR A 45 -3.68 -0.14 12.42
C THR A 45 -3.18 0.48 13.73
N VAL A 46 -2.09 1.26 13.69
CA VAL A 46 -1.58 1.97 14.87
C VAL A 46 -2.63 2.95 15.40
N ARG A 47 -3.28 3.72 14.52
CA ARG A 47 -4.38 4.62 14.89
C ARG A 47 -5.51 3.85 15.60
N ASP A 48 -5.95 2.74 15.04
CA ASP A 48 -7.10 2.00 15.58
C ASP A 48 -6.75 1.35 16.93
N VAL A 49 -5.54 0.83 17.10
CA VAL A 49 -5.04 0.29 18.37
C VAL A 49 -4.95 1.38 19.44
N LEU A 50 -4.41 2.55 19.10
CA LEU A 50 -4.32 3.68 20.04
C LEU A 50 -5.69 4.23 20.47
N LEU A 51 -6.71 4.05 19.62
CA LEU A 51 -8.09 4.47 19.88
C LEU A 51 -8.95 3.35 20.49
N ASP A 52 -8.37 2.18 20.78
CA ASP A 52 -9.06 0.99 21.27
C ASP A 52 -10.26 0.59 20.37
N ARG A 53 -10.04 0.58 19.05
CA ARG A 53 -11.04 0.24 18.02
C ARG A 53 -10.63 -1.02 17.25
N PRO A 54 -11.60 -1.77 16.72
CA PRO A 54 -11.29 -2.89 15.83
C PRO A 54 -10.55 -2.37 14.59
N VAL A 55 -9.54 -3.13 14.16
CA VAL A 55 -8.69 -2.74 13.05
C VAL A 55 -9.48 -2.75 11.74
N PHE A 56 -9.40 -1.65 10.99
CA PHE A 56 -10.25 -1.40 9.82
C PHE A 56 -10.21 -2.50 8.75
N TRP A 57 -9.02 -3.04 8.42
CA TRP A 57 -8.85 -4.04 7.36
C TRP A 57 -9.28 -5.46 7.77
N LEU A 58 -9.51 -5.72 9.07
CA LEU A 58 -10.15 -6.94 9.55
C LEU A 58 -11.68 -6.83 9.49
N THR A 59 -12.20 -5.61 9.56
CA THR A 59 -13.64 -5.33 9.50
C THR A 59 -14.13 -5.28 8.05
N ASP A 60 -13.29 -4.75 7.15
CA ASP A 60 -13.58 -4.66 5.73
C ASP A 60 -12.41 -5.21 4.89
N THR A 61 -12.67 -6.32 4.20
CA THR A 61 -11.68 -6.98 3.33
C THR A 61 -11.39 -6.21 2.04
N ALA A 62 -12.20 -5.19 1.68
CA ALA A 62 -11.97 -4.34 0.50
C ALA A 62 -10.57 -3.72 0.51
N TYR A 63 -10.05 -3.36 1.69
CA TYR A 63 -8.71 -2.79 1.84
C TYR A 63 -7.61 -3.76 1.38
N LEU A 64 -7.76 -5.07 1.63
CA LEU A 64 -6.80 -6.08 1.18
C LEU A 64 -6.83 -6.23 -0.35
N TYR A 65 -8.01 -6.21 -0.96
CA TYR A 65 -8.14 -6.24 -2.42
C TYR A 65 -7.53 -5.00 -3.07
N VAL A 66 -7.69 -3.82 -2.46
CA VAL A 66 -7.08 -2.58 -2.94
C VAL A 66 -5.55 -2.63 -2.88
N ILE A 67 -4.97 -3.19 -1.81
CA ILE A 67 -3.52 -3.38 -1.69
C ILE A 67 -3.02 -4.36 -2.76
N ALA A 68 -3.71 -5.49 -2.95
CA ALA A 68 -3.35 -6.45 -3.98
C ALA A 68 -3.41 -5.84 -5.39
N ALA A 69 -4.46 -5.07 -5.68
CA ALA A 69 -4.61 -4.34 -6.93
C ALA A 69 -3.49 -3.29 -7.12
N ALA A 70 -3.16 -2.52 -6.08
CA ALA A 70 -2.08 -1.54 -6.10
C ALA A 70 -0.71 -2.18 -6.39
N VAL A 71 -0.41 -3.30 -5.73
CA VAL A 71 0.82 -4.06 -5.96
C VAL A 71 0.87 -4.58 -7.38
N LEU A 72 -0.21 -5.20 -7.87
CA LEU A 72 -0.27 -5.72 -9.23
C LEU A 72 -0.08 -4.60 -10.26
N CYS A 73 -0.80 -3.49 -10.11
CA CYS A 73 -0.65 -2.30 -10.96
C CYS A 73 0.79 -1.78 -10.95
N THR A 74 1.43 -1.72 -9.77
CA THR A 74 2.80 -1.24 -9.62
C THR A 74 3.81 -2.18 -10.30
N LEU A 75 3.65 -3.50 -10.14
CA LEU A 75 4.53 -4.50 -10.76
C LEU A 75 4.38 -4.51 -12.28
N VAL A 76 3.14 -4.46 -12.78
CA VAL A 76 2.86 -4.35 -14.22
C VAL A 76 3.47 -3.06 -14.77
N TYR A 77 3.26 -1.93 -14.10
CA TYR A 77 3.85 -0.65 -14.49
C TYR A 77 5.38 -0.69 -14.51
N ALA A 78 6.00 -1.23 -13.46
CA ALA A 78 7.46 -1.35 -13.35
C ALA A 78 8.05 -2.30 -14.41
N ARG A 79 7.28 -3.27 -14.90
CA ARG A 79 7.69 -4.14 -16.02
C ARG A 79 7.76 -3.38 -17.34
N PHE A 80 6.86 -2.43 -17.58
CA PHE A 80 6.80 -1.67 -18.84
C PHE A 80 7.64 -0.38 -18.81
N ARG A 81 7.82 0.25 -17.63
CA ARG A 81 8.52 1.52 -17.48
C ARG A 81 9.50 1.46 -16.32
N ARG A 82 10.70 2.04 -16.51
CA ARG A 82 11.64 2.25 -15.39
C ARG A 82 11.01 3.28 -14.43
N PRO A 83 10.83 2.93 -13.14
CA PRO A 83 10.14 3.82 -12.22
C PRO A 83 10.94 5.12 -12.00
N PRO A 84 10.27 6.29 -11.98
CA PRO A 84 10.94 7.60 -11.93
C PRO A 84 11.73 7.77 -10.63
N GLN A 85 13.06 7.85 -10.74
CA GLN A 85 13.98 7.74 -9.60
C GLN A 85 13.72 8.79 -8.51
N GLY A 86 13.31 10.01 -8.88
CA GLY A 86 13.07 11.12 -7.95
C GLY A 86 11.70 11.12 -7.24
N ALA A 87 10.75 10.27 -7.61
CA ALA A 87 9.38 10.31 -7.06
C ALA A 87 9.30 9.93 -5.56
N LEU A 88 10.32 9.26 -5.02
CA LEU A 88 10.38 8.80 -3.63
C LEU A 88 11.43 9.54 -2.79
N LEU A 89 12.10 10.58 -3.33
CA LEU A 89 13.08 11.37 -2.57
C LEU A 89 12.45 12.25 -1.48
N VAL A 90 11.12 12.34 -1.45
CA VAL A 90 10.35 13.18 -0.52
C VAL A 90 9.73 12.33 0.62
N ALA A 91 9.85 11.01 0.56
CA ALA A 91 9.30 10.07 1.54
C ALA A 91 10.37 9.53 2.49
#